data_AF-A0A2D4GCI9-F1
#
_entry.id   AF-A0A2D4GCI9-F1
#
_cell.length_a   1.000
_cell.length_b   1.000
_cell.length_c   1.000
_cell.angle_alpha   90.00
_cell.angle_beta   90.00
_cell.angle_gamma   90.00
#
_symmetry.space_group_name_H-M   'P 1'
#
loop_
_entity.id
_entity.type
_entity.pdbx_description
1 polymer ?
#
loop_
_entity_poly.entity_id
_entity_poly.type
_entity_poly.pdbx_seq_one_letter_code
_entity_poly.pdbx_strand_id
1 'polypeptide(L)'
;KLWNLHVMKHGFIADNQMNHACMLFVENYGHKIIKKNLCRNFMLHLVSMHDFNLISIMSIDKAVTKLREMQQKLEKGEPITATASEEFTEEQMGATNGYCDANSRERSSEIDTTSCMTKQNRKQKI
;
A
#
# COMPACT_ATOMS: atom_id res chain seq x y z
N LYS A 1 11.18 -3.90 9.71
CA LYS A 1 11.34 -3.87 8.22
C LYS A 1 10.02 -4.14 7.48
N LEU A 2 9.32 -5.27 7.69
CA LEU A 2 8.04 -5.55 7.02
C LEU A 2 6.98 -4.46 7.26
N TRP A 3 6.91 -3.92 8.48
CA TRP A 3 6.01 -2.82 8.83
C TRP A 3 6.26 -1.57 7.96
N ASN A 4 7.52 -1.12 7.83
CA ASN A 4 7.85 0.05 7.01
C ASN A 4 7.39 -0.14 5.56
N LEU A 5 7.62 -1.32 4.97
CA LEU A 5 7.15 -1.61 3.61
C LEU A 5 5.61 -1.54 3.51
N HIS A 6 4.92 -2.09 4.51
CA HIS A 6 3.46 -2.05 4.55
C HIS A 6 2.93 -0.61 4.64
N VAL A 7 3.51 0.22 5.51
CA VAL A 7 3.16 1.63 5.68
C VAL A 7 3.45 2.43 4.41
N MET A 8 4.64 2.25 3.81
CA MET A 8 5.00 2.91 2.56
C MET A 8 4.06 2.54 1.41
N LYS A 9 3.62 1.27 1.35
CA LYS A 9 2.70 0.79 0.29
C LYS A 9 1.30 1.40 0.40
N HIS A 10 0.78 1.61 1.61
CA HIS A 10 -0.60 2.08 1.81
C HIS A 10 -0.70 3.57 2.13
N GLY A 11 0.40 4.22 2.50
CA GLY A 11 0.45 5.67 2.75
C GLY A 11 -0.44 6.12 3.91
N PHE A 12 -0.41 5.41 5.05
CA PHE A 12 -1.15 5.85 6.23
C PHE A 12 -0.62 7.19 6.77
N ILE A 13 -1.52 8.15 6.99
CA ILE A 13 -1.19 9.52 7.40
C ILE A 13 -1.87 9.95 8.69
N ALA A 14 -2.77 9.13 9.25
CA ALA A 14 -3.56 9.50 10.43
C ALA A 14 -3.62 8.37 11.46
N ASP A 15 -3.62 8.74 12.74
CA ASP A 15 -3.59 7.81 13.88
C ASP A 15 -4.82 6.88 13.90
N ASN A 16 -5.99 7.40 13.53
CA ASN A 16 -7.22 6.60 13.47
C ASN A 16 -7.15 5.43 12.47
N GLN A 17 -6.18 5.44 11.55
CA GLN A 17 -5.93 4.37 10.58
C GLN A 17 -5.11 3.22 11.18
N MET A 18 -4.38 3.43 12.27
CA MET A 18 -3.40 2.46 12.77
C MET A 18 -4.04 1.14 13.24
N ASN A 19 -5.25 1.22 13.81
CA ASN A 19 -6.02 0.02 14.15
C ASN A 19 -6.32 -0.84 12.91
N HIS A 20 -6.71 -0.20 11.79
CA HIS A 20 -6.96 -0.88 10.53
C HIS A 20 -5.65 -1.38 9.90
N ALA A 21 -4.59 -0.57 9.94
CA ALA A 21 -3.27 -0.94 9.42
C ALA A 21 -2.73 -2.21 10.08
N CYS A 22 -2.87 -2.38 11.40
CA CYS A 22 -2.45 -3.62 12.07
C CYS A 22 -3.22 -4.86 11.58
N MET A 23 -4.52 -4.73 11.33
CA MET A 23 -5.33 -5.84 10.80
C MET A 23 -4.94 -6.19 9.37
N LEU A 24 -4.79 -5.18 8.51
CA LEU A 24 -4.39 -5.34 7.12
C LEU A 24 -2.94 -5.87 7.01
N PHE A 25 -2.07 -5.53 7.96
CA PHE A 25 -0.73 -6.08 8.05
C PHE A 25 -0.74 -7.59 8.32
N VAL A 26 -1.60 -8.07 9.23
CA VAL A 26 -1.76 -9.51 9.49
C VAL A 26 -2.31 -10.23 8.26
N GLU A 27 -3.25 -9.64 7.54
CA GLU A 27 -3.79 -10.22 6.29
C GLU A 27 -2.70 -10.39 5.22
N ASN A 28 -1.90 -9.36 4.99
CA ASN A 28 -0.92 -9.33 3.90
C ASN A 28 0.42 -10.01 4.25
N TYR A 29 0.85 -9.92 5.50
CA TYR A 29 2.18 -10.36 5.93
C TYR A 29 2.15 -11.46 6.99
N GLY A 30 0.98 -11.87 7.50
CA GLY A 30 0.83 -12.89 8.53
C GLY A 30 1.53 -14.20 8.18
N HIS A 31 1.38 -14.68 6.94
CA HIS A 31 2.07 -15.88 6.46
C HIS A 31 3.60 -15.75 6.55
N LYS A 32 4.16 -14.58 6.20
CA LYS A 32 5.61 -14.30 6.28
C LYS A 32 6.07 -14.21 7.74
N ILE A 33 5.25 -13.65 8.63
CA ILE A 33 5.54 -13.56 10.07
C ILE A 33 5.63 -14.96 10.67
N ILE A 34 4.66 -15.83 10.38
CA ILE A 34 4.61 -17.21 10.89
C ILE A 34 5.77 -18.03 10.35
N LYS A 35 5.96 -18.06 9.02
CA LYS A 35 7.04 -18.84 8.38
C LYS A 35 8.44 -18.44 8.85
N LYS A 36 8.65 -17.17 9.23
CA LYS A 36 9.93 -16.66 9.75
C LYS A 36 10.03 -16.65 11.28
N ASN A 37 9.07 -17.25 11.99
CA ASN A 37 9.01 -17.30 13.45
C ASN A 37 9.10 -15.90 14.13
N LEU A 38 8.40 -14.91 13.57
CA LEU A 38 8.42 -13.52 14.04
C LEU A 38 7.23 -13.15 14.93
N CYS A 39 6.38 -14.11 15.33
CA CYS A 39 5.14 -13.84 16.08
C CYS A 39 5.38 -13.07 17.40
N ARG A 40 6.45 -13.40 18.14
CA ARG A 40 6.82 -12.67 19.36
C ARG A 40 7.23 -11.23 19.08
N ASN A 41 8.03 -11.00 18.04
CA ASN A 41 8.42 -9.65 17.62
C ASN A 41 7.20 -8.83 17.15
N PHE A 42 6.26 -9.47 16.46
CA PHE A 42 5.02 -8.83 16.06
C PHE A 42 4.17 -8.42 17.27
N MET A 43 4.04 -9.29 18.28
CA MET A 43 3.34 -8.95 19.53
C MET A 43 4.01 -7.77 20.26
N LEU A 44 5.34 -7.75 20.36
CA LEU A 44 6.08 -6.63 20.94
C LEU A 44 5.85 -5.33 20.15
N HIS A 45 5.77 -5.40 18.83
CA HIS A 45 5.46 -4.24 18.00
C HIS A 45 4.03 -3.72 18.27
N LEU A 46 3.03 -4.59 18.42
CA LEU A 46 1.67 -4.19 18.78
C LEU A 46 1.61 -3.51 20.15
N VAL A 47 2.31 -4.05 21.15
CA VAL A 47 2.42 -3.41 22.47
C VAL A 47 3.06 -2.03 22.36
N SER A 48 4.17 -1.92 21.61
CA SER A 48 4.81 -0.63 21.38
C SER A 48 3.88 0.37 20.68
N MET A 49 3.10 -0.04 19.67
CA MET A 49 2.11 0.82 19.01
C MET A 49 1.01 1.29 19.98
N HIS A 50 0.62 0.44 20.93
CA HIS A 50 -0.32 0.80 21.99
C HIS A 50 0.30 1.78 22.99
N ASP A 51 1.57 1.62 23.35
CA ASP A 51 2.29 2.56 24.24
C ASP A 51 2.39 3.96 23.61
N PHE A 52 2.43 4.04 22.28
CA PHE A 52 2.32 5.29 21.52
C PHE A 52 0.87 5.79 21.34
N ASN A 53 -0.11 5.14 21.96
CA ASN A 53 -1.54 5.44 21.87
C ASN A 53 -2.12 5.38 20.44
N LEU A 54 -1.46 4.66 19.52
CA LEU A 54 -1.89 4.56 18.13
C LEU A 54 -2.97 3.48 17.94
N ILE A 55 -2.97 2.45 18.77
CA ILE A 55 -3.93 1.35 18.68
C ILE A 55 -4.56 1.03 20.03
N SER A 56 -5.78 0.50 19.99
CA SER A 56 -6.46 0.01 21.19
C SER A 56 -5.97 -1.38 21.62
N ILE A 57 -6.13 -1.71 22.90
CA ILE A 57 -5.90 -3.07 23.43
C ILE A 57 -6.70 -4.10 22.62
N MET A 58 -7.96 -3.78 22.29
CA MET A 58 -8.83 -4.66 21.50
C MET A 58 -8.26 -4.95 20.10
N SER A 59 -7.48 -4.05 19.51
CA SER A 59 -6.80 -4.29 18.24
C SER A 59 -5.63 -5.26 18.37
N ILE A 60 -4.95 -5.27 19.52
CA ILE A 60 -3.91 -6.27 19.81
C ILE A 60 -4.53 -7.66 19.84
N ASP A 61 -5.62 -7.83 20.61
CA ASP A 61 -6.30 -9.12 20.75
C ASP A 61 -6.79 -9.65 19.40
N LYS A 62 -7.43 -8.79 18.60
CA LYS A 62 -7.92 -9.15 17.25
C LYS A 62 -6.79 -9.55 16.31
N ALA A 63 -5.70 -8.78 16.27
CA ALA A 63 -4.57 -9.06 15.38
C ALA A 63 -3.86 -10.37 15.77
N VAL A 64 -3.65 -10.61 17.06
CA VAL A 64 -3.01 -11.83 17.57
C VAL A 64 -3.90 -13.05 17.36
N THR A 65 -5.20 -12.94 17.58
CA THR A 65 -6.17 -14.02 17.33
C THR A 65 -6.17 -14.41 15.86
N LYS A 66 -6.28 -13.43 14.95
CA LYS A 66 -6.23 -13.65 13.50
C LYS A 66 -4.92 -14.30 13.05
N LEU A 67 -3.79 -13.89 13.62
CA LEU A 67 -2.49 -14.50 13.30
C LEU A 67 -2.42 -15.96 13.77
N ARG A 68 -2.97 -16.30 14.95
CA ARG A 68 -3.04 -17.70 15.42
C ARG A 68 -3.93 -18.57 14.55
N GLU A 69 -5.10 -18.07 14.15
CA GLU A 69 -5.98 -18.77 13.22
C GLU A 69 -5.26 -19.08 11.91
N MET A 70 -4.52 -18.11 11.37
CA MET A 70 -3.69 -18.31 10.18
C MET A 70 -2.58 -19.35 10.40
N GLN A 71 -1.95 -19.35 11.57
CA GLN A 71 -0.92 -20.34 11.92
C GLN A 71 -1.49 -21.77 11.96
N GLN A 72 -2.64 -21.96 12.60
CA GLN A 72 -3.29 -23.27 12.67
C GLN A 72 -3.69 -23.80 11.28
N LYS A 73 -4.15 -22.94 10.37
CA LYS A 73 -4.47 -23.30 8.99
C LYS A 73 -3.24 -23.78 8.22
N LEU A 74 -2.09 -23.13 8.44
CA LEU A 74 -0.82 -23.53 7.82
C LEU A 74 -0.31 -24.87 8.34
N GLU A 75 -0.48 -25.16 9.64
CA GLU A 75 -0.07 -26.42 10.26
C GLU A 75 -0.95 -27.60 9.83
N LYS A 76 -2.20 -27.36 9.44
CA LYS A 76 -3.15 -28.38 8.98
C LYS A 76 -3.06 -28.72 7.48
N GLY A 77 -2.14 -28.11 6.74
CA GLY A 77 -1.83 -28.52 5.36
C GLY A 77 -2.91 -28.21 4.30
N GLU A 78 -3.85 -27.31 4.55
CA GLU A 78 -4.82 -26.90 3.53
C GLU A 78 -4.14 -26.02 2.45
N PRO A 79 -4.34 -26.31 1.14
CA PRO A 79 -3.78 -25.51 0.07
C PRO A 79 -4.50 -24.15 -0.02
N ILE A 80 -3.74 -23.07 0.16
CA ILE A 80 -4.20 -21.69 0.02
C ILE A 80 -4.44 -21.43 -1.48
N THR A 81 -5.69 -21.17 -1.87
CA THR A 81 -5.99 -20.53 -3.15
C THR A 81 -5.38 -19.14 -3.15
N ALA A 82 -4.37 -18.94 -4.00
CA ALA A 82 -3.67 -17.69 -4.18
C ALA A 82 -4.63 -16.61 -4.71
N THR A 83 -4.91 -15.60 -3.89
CA THR A 83 -5.32 -14.29 -4.41
C THR A 83 -4.06 -13.53 -4.78
N ALA A 84 -4.01 -13.11 -6.05
CA ALA A 84 -2.85 -12.56 -6.74
C ALA A 84 -2.13 -11.46 -5.94
N SER A 85 -0.84 -11.69 -5.68
CA SER A 85 0.12 -10.62 -5.43
C SER A 85 1.02 -10.54 -6.65
N GLU A 86 0.89 -9.44 -7.39
CA GLU A 86 1.78 -9.03 -8.46
C GLU A 86 3.25 -9.12 -7.98
N GLU A 87 4.04 -9.88 -8.72
CA GLU A 87 5.49 -9.89 -8.64
C GLU A 87 6.03 -8.58 -9.22
N PHE A 88 6.96 -7.95 -8.51
CA PHE A 88 7.87 -6.98 -9.13
C PHE A 88 9.24 -7.64 -9.17
N THR A 89 9.73 -7.87 -10.38
CA THR A 89 11.06 -8.38 -10.70
C THR A 89 12.12 -7.35 -10.38
N GLU A 90 13.13 -7.78 -9.64
CA GLU A 90 14.35 -7.03 -9.34
C GLU A 90 15.33 -7.30 -10.50
N GLU A 91 15.48 -6.36 -11.44
CA GLU A 91 16.56 -6.40 -12.43
C GLU A 91 17.67 -5.43 -12.04
N GLN A 92 18.82 -6.02 -11.71
CA GLN A 92 20.12 -5.38 -11.59
C GLN A 92 20.87 -5.62 -12.89
N MET A 93 21.13 -4.58 -13.69
CA MET A 93 22.23 -4.60 -14.67
C MET A 93 22.63 -3.19 -15.14
N GLY A 94 23.94 -2.91 -15.06
CA GLY A 94 24.68 -2.25 -16.14
C GLY A 94 24.58 -0.73 -16.27
N ALA A 95 25.63 -0.04 -15.82
CA ALA A 95 25.94 1.34 -16.18
C ALA A 95 26.02 1.55 -17.70
N THR A 96 25.45 2.64 -18.24
CA THR A 96 26.10 3.50 -19.24
C THR A 96 25.58 4.93 -19.16
N ASN A 97 26.48 5.84 -19.47
CA ASN A 97 26.43 7.30 -19.35
C ASN A 97 25.59 7.94 -20.47
N GLY A 98 24.91 9.06 -20.20
CA GLY A 98 24.19 9.80 -21.25
C GLY A 98 23.55 11.11 -20.79
N TYR A 99 24.38 12.13 -20.61
CA TYR A 99 23.98 13.54 -20.51
C TYR A 99 23.38 14.03 -21.83
N CYS A 100 22.23 14.72 -21.79
CA CYS A 100 22.03 15.99 -22.52
C CYS A 100 20.71 16.68 -22.14
N ASP A 101 20.87 17.97 -21.86
CA ASP A 101 19.89 19.01 -21.60
C ASP A 101 19.38 19.64 -22.93
N ALA A 102 18.43 20.58 -22.82
CA ALA A 102 17.99 21.61 -23.78
C ALA A 102 16.78 21.35 -24.72
N ASN A 103 15.66 21.97 -24.33
CA ASN A 103 14.92 23.04 -25.03
C ASN A 103 15.00 23.16 -26.58
N SER A 104 13.84 23.16 -27.25
CA SER A 104 13.42 24.06 -28.38
C SER A 104 12.21 23.44 -29.11
N ARG A 105 11.00 24.00 -29.05
CA ARG A 105 10.42 25.10 -29.86
C ARG A 105 10.05 24.71 -31.31
N GLU A 106 8.74 24.75 -31.56
CA GLU A 106 7.97 25.05 -32.79
C GLU A 106 8.20 24.27 -34.11
N ARG A 107 7.09 23.78 -34.71
CA ARG A 107 6.62 23.96 -36.12
C ARG A 107 5.38 23.06 -36.39
N SER A 108 4.13 23.54 -36.36
CA SER A 108 3.32 24.22 -37.42
C SER A 108 2.65 23.29 -38.46
N SER A 109 1.43 23.70 -38.84
CA SER A 109 0.57 23.33 -39.99
C SER A 109 -0.42 22.16 -39.80
N GLU A 110 -1.66 22.17 -40.30
CA GLU A 110 -2.67 23.19 -40.66
C GLU A 110 -3.97 22.46 -41.11
N ILE A 111 -5.14 23.08 -40.88
CA ILE A 111 -6.49 22.90 -41.50
C ILE A 111 -7.19 21.52 -41.37
N ASP A 112 -8.51 21.39 -41.09
CA ASP A 112 -9.65 22.04 -41.73
C ASP A 112 -10.92 22.08 -40.83
N THR A 113 -11.98 22.65 -41.37
CA THR A 113 -13.01 23.50 -40.77
C THR A 113 -14.34 22.77 -40.50
N THR A 114 -15.01 23.05 -39.38
CA THR A 114 -16.49 22.98 -39.11
C THR A 114 -16.70 23.19 -37.60
N SER A 115 -17.72 23.78 -37.01
CA SER A 115 -18.93 24.51 -37.39
C SER A 115 -19.41 25.21 -36.08
N CYS A 116 -20.32 26.17 -36.21
CA CYS A 116 -20.72 27.19 -35.24
C CYS A 116 -21.68 26.77 -34.10
N MET A 117 -21.86 27.71 -33.13
CA MET A 117 -22.94 27.85 -32.10
C MET A 117 -22.70 27.10 -30.76
N THR A 118 -22.93 27.60 -29.54
CA THR A 118 -23.48 28.86 -28.98
C THR A 118 -23.09 28.94 -27.49
N LYS A 119 -22.87 30.16 -26.97
CA LYS A 119 -22.65 30.46 -25.53
C LYS A 119 -23.97 30.43 -24.76
N GLN A 120 -24.00 29.83 -23.56
CA GLN A 120 -24.94 30.21 -22.51
C GLN A 120 -24.25 30.30 -21.14
N ASN A 121 -24.07 31.54 -20.69
CA ASN A 121 -23.83 31.91 -19.31
C ASN A 121 -25.15 31.83 -18.53
N ARG A 122 -25.15 31.25 -17.34
CA ARG A 122 -26.14 31.60 -16.30
C ARG A 122 -25.40 32.00 -15.04
N LYS A 123 -25.48 33.30 -14.76
CA LYS A 123 -25.18 33.93 -13.48
C LYS A 123 -26.26 33.51 -12.47
N GLN A 124 -25.86 33.16 -11.25
CA GLN A 124 -26.72 33.29 -10.06
C GLN A 124 -26.16 34.43 -9.21
N LYS A 125 -27.05 35.35 -8.84
CA LYS A 125 -26.78 36.55 -8.04
C LYS A 125 -27.48 36.36 -6.69
N ILE A 126 -26.81 36.87 -5.65
CA ILE A 126 -27.31 37.22 -4.32
C ILE A 126 -28.57 38.09 -4.41
#